data_AF-A0A8T3N9F7-F1
#
_entry.id   AF-A0A8T3N9F7-F1
#
_cell.length_a   1.000
_cell.length_b   1.000
_cell.length_c   1.000
_cell.angle_alpha   90.00
_cell.angle_beta   90.00
_cell.angle_gamma   90.00
#
_symmetry.space_group_name_H-M   'P 1'
#
loop_
_entity.id
_entity.type
_entity.pdbx_description
1 polymer ?
#
loop_
_entity_poly.entity_id
_entity_poly.type
_entity_poly.pdbx_seq_one_letter_code
_entity_poly.pdbx_strand_id
1 'polypeptide(L)'
;THICPNAPTQPHDPVPFMGSPVDMAEMNRHEVDEGMDAILSIDATKGNRIINLRGFAISPTVKEGYILRVSEDLLDLMQTTSGRLPAVFAITTQDITPYGNGLFHVNSILQPTTATAAPVVGVAITAEVAVPGSATGATHLGDVEVAVRFCLEVAKAFGDGACRFYDEAEFARLQQLYGDLSRLQTLGGA
;
A
#
# COMPACT_ATOMS: atom_id res chain seq x y z
N THR A 1 6.08 12.16 -9.28
CA THR A 1 4.82 12.92 -9.39
C THR A 1 4.59 13.38 -10.81
N HIS A 2 3.51 12.93 -11.43
CA HIS A 2 3.02 13.41 -12.72
C HIS A 2 1.96 14.49 -12.47
N ILE A 3 1.96 15.58 -13.25
CA ILE A 3 0.89 16.59 -13.24
C ILE A 3 -0.12 16.22 -14.32
N CYS A 4 -1.34 15.86 -13.91
CA CYS A 4 -2.45 15.53 -14.81
C CYS A 4 -3.55 16.60 -14.74
N PRO A 5 -3.58 17.58 -15.66
CA PRO A 5 -4.62 18.61 -15.63
C PRO A 5 -6.02 18.08 -15.97
N ASN A 6 -6.11 16.89 -16.58
CA ASN A 6 -7.35 16.27 -17.05
C ASN A 6 -7.55 14.87 -16.43
N ALA A 7 -7.16 14.67 -15.17
CA ALA A 7 -7.37 13.39 -14.49
C ALA A 7 -8.88 13.06 -14.45
N PRO A 8 -9.31 11.88 -14.89
CA PRO A 8 -10.70 11.48 -14.79
C PRO A 8 -11.10 11.31 -13.32
N THR A 9 -12.34 11.62 -12.97
CA THR A 9 -12.91 11.30 -11.65
C THR A 9 -14.10 10.37 -11.80
N GLN A 10 -14.18 9.36 -10.94
CA GLN A 10 -15.30 8.42 -10.90
C GLN A 10 -16.11 8.60 -9.61
N PRO A 11 -17.45 8.42 -9.66
CA PRO A 11 -18.27 8.42 -8.45
C PRO A 11 -17.77 7.36 -7.46
N HIS A 12 -17.45 7.82 -6.25
CA HIS A 12 -16.93 6.99 -5.16
C HIS A 12 -17.20 7.73 -3.84
N ASP A 13 -17.41 6.99 -2.75
CA ASP A 13 -17.66 7.53 -1.42
C ASP A 13 -16.48 7.28 -0.49
N PRO A 14 -16.14 8.20 0.43
CA PRO A 14 -16.76 9.51 0.71
C PRO A 14 -16.38 10.65 -0.24
N VAL A 15 -15.43 10.44 -1.16
CA VAL A 15 -15.01 11.43 -2.16
C VAL A 15 -14.80 10.76 -3.52
N PRO A 16 -15.01 11.48 -4.64
CA PRO A 16 -14.76 10.94 -5.97
C PRO A 16 -13.34 10.38 -6.10
N PHE A 17 -13.23 9.21 -6.73
CA PHE A 17 -11.95 8.56 -6.97
C PHE A 17 -11.26 9.25 -8.14
N MET A 18 -10.03 9.74 -7.94
CA MET A 18 -9.22 10.29 -9.01
C MET A 18 -8.55 9.14 -9.75
N GLY A 19 -8.88 8.97 -11.02
CA GLY A 19 -8.26 7.97 -11.87
C GLY A 19 -6.92 8.45 -12.44
N SER A 20 -6.10 7.49 -12.85
CA SER A 20 -4.93 7.72 -13.69
C SER A 20 -5.32 7.68 -15.17
N PRO A 21 -4.69 8.48 -16.06
CA PRO A 21 -4.85 8.33 -17.51
C PRO A 21 -4.21 7.02 -18.03
N VAL A 22 -3.41 6.34 -17.21
CA VAL A 22 -2.78 5.06 -17.51
C VAL A 22 -3.41 3.98 -16.63
N ASP A 23 -3.71 2.83 -17.23
CA ASP A 23 -4.22 1.66 -16.53
C ASP A 23 -3.24 1.15 -15.46
N MET A 24 -3.75 0.68 -14.31
CA MET A 24 -2.95 0.13 -13.23
C MET A 24 -2.15 -1.11 -13.66
N ALA A 25 -2.66 -1.95 -14.55
CA ALA A 25 -1.88 -3.09 -15.02
C ALA A 25 -0.69 -2.65 -15.87
N GLU A 26 -0.82 -1.57 -16.66
CA GLU A 26 0.31 -0.94 -17.35
C GLU A 26 1.26 -0.27 -16.35
N MET A 27 0.77 0.45 -15.34
CA MET A 27 1.63 1.04 -14.30
C MET A 27 2.45 -0.04 -13.58
N ASN A 28 1.80 -1.11 -13.12
CA ASN A 28 2.47 -2.22 -12.45
C ASN A 28 3.57 -2.85 -13.33
N ARG A 29 3.36 -2.98 -14.65
CA ARG A 29 4.39 -3.49 -15.58
C ARG A 29 5.68 -2.67 -15.61
N HIS A 30 5.60 -1.37 -15.33
CA HIS A 30 6.76 -0.47 -15.35
C HIS A 30 7.29 -0.10 -13.96
N GLU A 31 6.44 -0.20 -12.94
CA GLU A 31 6.77 0.20 -11.56
C GLU A 31 7.19 -0.98 -10.67
N VAL A 32 6.82 -2.21 -11.04
CA VAL A 32 7.17 -3.44 -10.31
C VAL A 32 8.20 -4.22 -11.11
N ASP A 33 9.39 -4.39 -10.53
CA ASP A 33 10.50 -5.14 -11.13
C ASP A 33 10.67 -6.50 -10.42
N GLU A 34 10.93 -7.56 -11.18
CA GLU A 34 11.09 -8.93 -10.64
C GLU A 34 12.29 -9.06 -9.68
N GLY A 35 13.27 -8.15 -9.77
CA GLY A 35 14.43 -8.08 -8.88
C GLY A 35 14.17 -7.34 -7.57
N MET A 36 12.96 -6.84 -7.31
CA MET A 36 12.63 -6.21 -6.02
C MET A 36 12.43 -7.26 -4.92
N ASP A 37 13.24 -7.20 -3.88
CA ASP A 37 13.12 -8.09 -2.71
C ASP A 37 11.94 -7.75 -1.78
N ALA A 38 11.48 -6.49 -1.80
CA ALA A 38 10.33 -5.99 -1.05
C ALA A 38 9.82 -4.66 -1.66
N ILE A 39 8.55 -4.31 -1.44
CA ILE A 39 7.94 -3.10 -2.00
C ILE A 39 7.26 -2.27 -0.90
N LEU A 40 7.58 -0.98 -0.85
CA LEU A 40 6.80 0.04 -0.15
C LEU A 40 5.98 0.82 -1.18
N SER A 41 4.66 0.61 -1.17
CA SER A 41 3.76 1.24 -2.13
C SER A 41 3.12 2.49 -1.52
N ILE A 42 3.45 3.66 -2.05
CA ILE A 42 3.06 4.95 -1.46
C ILE A 42 1.85 5.53 -2.20
N ASP A 43 0.78 5.85 -1.48
CA ASP A 43 -0.43 6.48 -2.05
C ASP A 43 -1.02 7.53 -1.08
N ALA A 44 -1.71 8.53 -1.62
CA ALA A 44 -2.49 9.49 -0.87
C ALA A 44 -3.87 8.91 -0.50
N THR A 45 -3.92 8.11 0.56
CA THR A 45 -5.13 7.44 1.07
C THR A 45 -5.95 8.36 1.98
N LYS A 46 -6.36 9.53 1.47
CA LYS A 46 -7.10 10.57 2.23
C LYS A 46 -8.60 10.54 2.00
N GLY A 47 -9.07 9.77 1.02
CA GLY A 47 -10.46 9.74 0.61
C GLY A 47 -11.31 8.68 1.30
N ASN A 48 -11.00 8.26 2.54
CA ASN A 48 -11.68 7.14 3.22
C ASN A 48 -11.98 7.43 4.70
N ARG A 49 -12.68 6.50 5.35
CA ARG A 49 -12.99 6.51 6.80
C ARG A 49 -12.37 5.33 7.56
N ILE A 50 -11.43 4.63 6.94
CA ILE A 50 -10.71 3.50 7.53
C ILE A 50 -9.55 4.01 8.40
N ILE A 51 -8.88 5.06 7.93
CA ILE A 51 -7.77 5.69 8.64
C ILE A 51 -7.90 7.21 8.59
N ASN A 52 -8.10 7.83 9.76
CA ASN A 52 -8.38 9.25 9.90
C ASN A 52 -7.42 9.90 10.90
N LEU A 53 -6.14 9.96 10.53
CA LEU A 53 -5.10 10.68 11.24
C LEU A 53 -4.30 11.54 10.27
N ARG A 54 -3.62 12.56 10.77
CA ARG A 54 -2.65 13.32 9.98
C ARG A 54 -1.26 12.69 10.05
N GLY A 55 -0.60 12.56 8.89
CA GLY A 55 0.73 11.97 8.75
C GLY A 55 0.71 10.84 7.73
N PHE A 56 1.22 9.68 8.14
CA PHE A 56 1.13 8.46 7.34
C PHE A 56 0.77 7.25 8.21
N ALA A 57 0.30 6.19 7.57
CA ALA A 57 0.01 4.89 8.16
C ALA A 57 0.50 3.78 7.23
N ILE A 58 0.75 2.58 7.78
CA ILE A 58 1.16 1.42 6.98
C ILE A 58 0.05 0.37 6.92
N SER A 59 0.01 -0.45 5.88
CA SER A 59 -0.82 -1.65 5.86
C SER A 59 -0.11 -2.79 6.61
N PRO A 60 -0.81 -3.88 6.96
CA PRO A 60 -0.14 -5.16 7.12
C PRO A 60 0.62 -5.54 5.84
N THR A 61 1.65 -6.37 5.99
CA THR A 61 2.40 -6.91 4.84
C THR A 61 1.51 -7.87 4.06
N VAL A 62 1.50 -7.71 2.75
CA VAL A 62 0.80 -8.61 1.83
C VAL A 62 1.83 -9.37 1.01
N LYS A 63 1.68 -10.69 0.93
CA LYS A 63 2.55 -11.54 0.11
C LYS A 63 1.74 -12.70 -0.48
N GLU A 64 1.76 -12.81 -1.81
CA GLU A 64 1.18 -13.95 -2.55
C GLU A 64 -0.27 -14.28 -2.13
N GLY A 65 -1.11 -13.25 -2.01
CA GLY A 65 -2.52 -13.39 -1.61
C GLY A 65 -2.77 -13.48 -0.10
N TYR A 66 -1.74 -13.55 0.73
CA TYR A 66 -1.86 -13.52 2.18
C TYR A 66 -1.75 -12.10 2.74
N ILE A 67 -2.65 -11.76 3.66
CA ILE A 67 -2.51 -10.60 4.57
C ILE A 67 -1.82 -11.12 5.82
N LEU A 68 -0.57 -10.75 6.03
CA LEU A 68 0.29 -11.25 7.10
C LEU A 68 0.19 -10.39 8.35
N ARG A 69 0.71 -10.93 9.47
CA ARG A 69 0.92 -10.15 10.68
C ARG A 69 1.79 -8.93 10.37
N VAL A 70 1.44 -7.79 10.96
CA VAL A 70 2.22 -6.55 10.83
C VAL A 70 3.62 -6.76 11.39
N SER A 71 4.64 -6.35 10.65
CA SER A 71 6.04 -6.42 11.09
C SER A 71 6.32 -5.44 12.22
N GLU A 72 6.83 -5.94 13.35
CA GLU A 72 7.28 -5.10 14.47
C GLU A 72 8.47 -4.20 14.07
N ASP A 73 9.37 -4.67 13.19
CA ASP A 73 10.51 -3.87 12.71
C ASP A 73 10.02 -2.62 11.95
N LEU A 74 8.98 -2.76 11.13
CA LEU A 74 8.36 -1.63 10.44
C LEU A 74 7.66 -0.68 11.43
N LEU A 75 7.04 -1.20 12.48
CA LEU A 75 6.42 -0.39 13.54
C LEU A 75 7.46 0.41 14.32
N ASP A 76 8.62 -0.18 14.64
CA ASP A 76 9.72 0.50 15.33
C ASP A 76 10.36 1.60 14.48
N LEU A 77 10.56 1.35 13.18
CA LEU A 77 11.03 2.36 12.24
C LEU A 77 10.01 3.50 12.04
N MET A 78 8.72 3.17 12.02
CA MET A 78 7.66 4.18 11.99
C MET A 78 7.68 5.06 13.24
N GLN A 79 7.87 4.49 14.43
CA GLN A 79 8.00 5.27 15.67
C GLN A 79 9.23 6.17 15.65
N THR A 80 10.36 5.63 15.19
CA THR A 80 11.63 6.36 15.12
C THR A 80 11.54 7.56 14.17
N THR A 81 10.94 7.36 12.99
CA THR A 81 10.87 8.40 11.95
C THR A 81 9.80 9.45 12.21
N SER A 82 8.69 9.07 12.84
CA SER A 82 7.54 9.95 13.09
C SER A 82 7.53 10.58 14.49
N GLY A 83 8.20 9.99 15.47
CA GLY A 83 8.10 10.38 16.88
C GLY A 83 6.72 10.13 17.50
N ARG A 84 5.90 9.27 16.90
CA ARG A 84 4.52 8.95 17.32
C ARG A 84 4.33 7.43 17.37
N LEU A 85 3.29 6.99 18.08
CA LEU A 85 2.89 5.58 18.04
C LEU A 85 2.58 5.17 16.59
N PRO A 86 2.86 3.90 16.21
CA PRO A 86 2.60 3.44 14.87
C PRO A 86 1.10 3.51 14.54
N ALA A 87 0.80 3.69 13.26
CA ALA A 87 -0.56 3.58 12.76
C ALA A 87 -0.62 2.57 11.64
N VAL A 88 -1.51 1.59 11.81
CA VAL A 88 -1.78 0.55 10.82
C VAL A 88 -3.22 0.70 10.37
N PHE A 89 -3.45 0.75 9.06
CA PHE A 89 -4.81 0.81 8.52
C PHE A 89 -5.32 -0.58 8.15
N ALA A 90 -6.62 -0.80 8.34
CA ALA A 90 -7.26 -2.06 7.98
C ALA A 90 -7.29 -2.21 6.45
N ILE A 91 -7.05 -3.43 6.00
CA ILE A 91 -7.17 -3.83 4.59
C ILE A 91 -8.04 -5.08 4.52
N THR A 92 -8.60 -5.30 3.35
CA THR A 92 -9.52 -6.40 3.06
C THR A 92 -8.94 -7.29 1.97
N THR A 93 -9.50 -8.48 1.78
CA THR A 93 -9.12 -9.35 0.67
C THR A 93 -9.36 -8.68 -0.68
N GLN A 94 -10.36 -7.81 -0.77
CA GLN A 94 -10.66 -7.06 -2.00
C GLN A 94 -9.47 -6.17 -2.38
N ASP A 95 -8.87 -5.46 -1.42
CA ASP A 95 -7.81 -4.47 -1.67
C ASP A 95 -6.53 -5.08 -2.28
N ILE A 96 -6.33 -6.40 -2.12
CA ILE A 96 -5.15 -7.13 -2.64
C ILE A 96 -5.42 -7.86 -3.96
N THR A 97 -6.59 -7.64 -4.57
CA THR A 97 -7.00 -8.23 -5.86
C THR A 97 -6.85 -7.20 -7.00
N PRO A 98 -6.72 -7.63 -8.27
CA PRO A 98 -6.51 -6.68 -9.38
C PRO A 98 -7.67 -5.72 -9.59
N TYR A 99 -7.32 -4.49 -9.91
CA TYR A 99 -8.25 -3.53 -10.51
C TYR A 99 -8.85 -4.11 -11.80
N GLY A 100 -10.12 -3.76 -12.04
CA GLY A 100 -10.88 -4.29 -13.18
C GLY A 100 -11.73 -5.52 -12.86
N ASN A 101 -11.63 -6.09 -11.66
CA ASN A 101 -12.54 -7.15 -11.20
C ASN A 101 -13.92 -6.66 -10.72
N GLY A 102 -14.14 -5.34 -10.72
CA GLY A 102 -15.41 -4.71 -10.31
C GLY A 102 -15.67 -4.72 -8.80
N LEU A 103 -14.70 -5.09 -7.98
CA LEU A 103 -14.79 -5.01 -6.52
C LEU A 103 -14.47 -3.59 -6.02
N PHE A 104 -14.90 -3.29 -4.80
CA PHE A 104 -14.52 -2.07 -4.10
C PHE A 104 -13.11 -2.23 -3.53
N HIS A 105 -12.30 -1.19 -3.68
CA HIS A 105 -10.93 -1.09 -3.15
C HIS A 105 -10.78 0.25 -2.44
N VAL A 106 -10.01 0.31 -1.36
CA VAL A 106 -9.73 1.57 -0.65
C VAL A 106 -9.08 2.61 -1.55
N ASN A 107 -8.08 2.19 -2.33
CA ASN A 107 -7.42 2.89 -3.44
C ASN A 107 -6.38 1.95 -4.07
N SER A 108 -5.46 2.49 -4.87
CA SER A 108 -4.47 1.75 -5.65
C SER A 108 -3.28 1.26 -4.82
N ILE A 109 -3.21 1.58 -3.53
CA ILE A 109 -2.01 1.42 -2.71
C ILE A 109 -1.52 -0.04 -2.64
N LEU A 110 -2.41 -1.02 -2.73
CA LEU A 110 -2.04 -2.44 -2.70
C LEU A 110 -2.04 -3.09 -4.08
N GLN A 111 -2.26 -2.36 -5.18
CA GLN A 111 -2.21 -2.95 -6.52
C GLN A 111 -0.88 -3.62 -6.90
N PRO A 112 0.29 -3.19 -6.41
CA PRO A 112 1.53 -3.93 -6.65
C PRO A 112 1.48 -5.37 -6.16
N THR A 113 0.66 -5.72 -5.15
CA THR A 113 0.52 -7.10 -4.65
C THR A 113 0.02 -8.04 -5.72
N THR A 114 -0.56 -7.54 -6.80
CA THR A 114 -1.10 -8.37 -7.88
C THR A 114 -0.07 -8.65 -8.99
N ALA A 115 1.10 -8.00 -8.92
CA ALA A 115 2.14 -8.05 -9.93
C ALA A 115 3.48 -8.56 -9.40
N THR A 116 3.58 -8.95 -8.12
CA THR A 116 4.82 -9.45 -7.51
C THR A 116 4.59 -10.62 -6.56
N ALA A 117 5.62 -11.45 -6.38
CA ALA A 117 5.73 -12.41 -5.27
C ALA A 117 6.44 -11.82 -4.05
N ALA A 118 7.09 -10.65 -4.17
CA ALA A 118 7.73 -9.97 -3.06
C ALA A 118 6.71 -9.47 -2.02
N PRO A 119 7.07 -9.33 -0.74
CA PRO A 119 6.22 -8.70 0.25
C PRO A 119 5.98 -7.23 -0.09
N VAL A 120 4.72 -6.79 0.01
CA VAL A 120 4.31 -5.40 -0.24
C VAL A 120 3.68 -4.82 1.03
N VAL A 121 4.05 -3.59 1.36
CA VAL A 121 3.41 -2.79 2.41
C VAL A 121 2.96 -1.47 1.80
N GLY A 122 1.67 -1.14 1.97
CA GLY A 122 1.15 0.17 1.61
C GLY A 122 1.58 1.22 2.63
N VAL A 123 2.14 2.33 2.18
CA VAL A 123 2.50 3.52 2.97
C VAL A 123 1.54 4.65 2.61
N ALA A 124 0.46 4.73 3.36
CA ALA A 124 -0.64 5.65 3.12
C ALA A 124 -0.33 7.03 3.70
N ILE A 125 -0.31 8.08 2.87
CA ILE A 125 -0.33 9.46 3.36
C ILE A 125 -1.78 9.82 3.70
N THR A 126 -2.05 10.15 4.96
CA THR A 126 -3.41 10.21 5.52
C THR A 126 -3.81 11.64 5.92
N ALA A 127 -5.11 11.82 6.19
CA ALA A 127 -5.68 13.04 6.73
C ALA A 127 -6.80 12.70 7.73
N GLU A 128 -7.07 13.61 8.67
CA GLU A 128 -8.13 13.44 9.68
C GLU A 128 -9.55 13.52 9.09
N VAL A 129 -9.67 14.17 7.92
CA VAL A 129 -10.92 14.32 7.18
C VAL A 129 -10.77 13.76 5.77
N ALA A 130 -11.89 13.37 5.17
CA ALA A 130 -11.88 12.93 3.78
C ALA A 130 -11.47 14.10 2.86
N VAL A 131 -10.34 13.97 2.17
CA VAL A 131 -9.82 14.97 1.22
C VAL A 131 -9.79 14.36 -0.18
N PRO A 132 -10.51 14.93 -1.16
CA PRO A 132 -10.40 14.50 -2.55
C PRO A 132 -8.97 14.71 -3.07
N GLY A 133 -8.39 13.69 -3.72
CA GLY A 133 -7.05 13.78 -4.31
C GLY A 133 -6.94 14.86 -5.41
N SER A 134 -8.04 15.18 -6.07
CA SER A 134 -8.15 16.23 -7.08
C SER A 134 -8.24 17.65 -6.51
N ALA A 135 -8.39 17.82 -5.19
CA ALA A 135 -8.53 19.14 -4.60
C ALA A 135 -7.21 19.92 -4.61
N THR A 136 -7.28 21.20 -4.97
CA THR A 136 -6.13 22.11 -4.95
C THR A 136 -5.59 22.26 -3.54
N GLY A 137 -4.30 22.00 -3.34
CA GLY A 137 -3.67 22.08 -2.01
C GLY A 137 -3.92 20.87 -1.10
N ALA A 138 -4.45 19.75 -1.61
CA ALA A 138 -4.72 18.54 -0.83
C ALA A 138 -3.47 17.84 -0.26
N THR A 139 -2.27 18.23 -0.68
CA THR A 139 -1.00 17.61 -0.27
C THR A 139 -0.27 18.47 0.76
N HIS A 140 -0.08 17.91 1.96
CA HIS A 140 0.71 18.50 3.02
C HIS A 140 2.13 17.95 2.97
N LEU A 141 3.11 18.79 2.62
CA LEU A 141 4.49 18.34 2.40
C LEU A 141 5.16 17.76 3.65
N GLY A 142 4.78 18.19 4.85
CA GLY A 142 5.28 17.59 6.09
C GLY A 142 4.89 16.13 6.24
N ASP A 143 3.67 15.77 5.83
CA ASP A 143 3.19 14.38 5.90
C ASP A 143 3.91 13.51 4.85
N VAL A 144 4.18 14.07 3.67
CA VAL A 144 4.97 13.41 2.61
C VAL A 144 6.41 13.19 3.07
N GLU A 145 7.04 14.21 3.66
CA GLU A 145 8.43 14.15 4.09
C GLU A 145 8.67 13.03 5.12
N VAL A 146 7.81 12.94 6.13
CA VAL A 146 7.95 11.90 7.16
C VAL A 146 7.74 10.51 6.57
N ALA A 147 6.80 10.33 5.63
CA ALA A 147 6.59 9.05 4.93
C ALA A 147 7.81 8.67 4.07
N VAL A 148 8.41 9.63 3.36
CA VAL A 148 9.64 9.42 2.58
C VAL A 148 10.81 9.05 3.49
N ARG A 149 10.97 9.76 4.61
CA ARG A 149 11.99 9.45 5.61
C ARG A 149 11.83 8.02 6.13
N PHE A 150 10.61 7.61 6.47
CA PHE A 150 10.30 6.23 6.85
C PHE A 150 10.76 5.23 5.77
N CYS A 151 10.41 5.46 4.50
CA CYS A 151 10.81 4.56 3.41
C CYS A 151 12.34 4.46 3.26
N LEU A 152 13.07 5.57 3.44
CA LEU A 152 14.53 5.57 3.40
C LEU A 152 15.14 4.82 4.58
N GLU A 153 14.61 4.96 5.79
CA GLU A 153 15.08 4.21 6.96
C GLU A 153 14.79 2.71 6.81
N VAL A 154 13.62 2.33 6.29
CA VAL A 154 13.29 0.93 5.97
C VAL A 154 14.25 0.38 4.92
N ALA A 155 14.52 1.10 3.83
CA ALA A 155 15.43 0.63 2.78
C ALA A 155 16.85 0.36 3.33
N LYS A 156 17.37 1.24 4.20
CA LYS A 156 18.66 1.03 4.86
C LYS A 156 18.64 -0.18 5.78
N ALA A 157 17.66 -0.24 6.70
CA ALA A 157 17.58 -1.34 7.67
C ALA A 157 17.33 -2.70 6.99
N PHE A 158 16.53 -2.73 5.92
CA PHE A 158 16.28 -3.94 5.13
C PHE A 158 17.56 -4.37 4.38
N GLY A 159 18.26 -3.43 3.75
CA GLY A 159 19.54 -3.69 3.08
C GLY A 159 20.63 -4.21 4.02
N ASP A 160 20.58 -3.82 5.30
CA ASP A 160 21.48 -4.29 6.36
C ASP A 160 20.98 -5.59 7.04
N GLY A 161 19.83 -6.14 6.64
CA GLY A 161 19.23 -7.34 7.25
C GLY A 161 18.62 -7.13 8.64
N ALA A 162 18.43 -5.88 9.06
CA ALA A 162 17.90 -5.47 10.36
C ALA A 162 16.40 -5.17 10.37
N CYS A 163 15.73 -5.29 9.22
CA CYS A 163 14.28 -5.11 9.09
C CYS A 163 13.69 -6.26 8.28
N ARG A 164 12.70 -6.94 8.82
CA ARG A 164 11.93 -7.99 8.11
C ARG A 164 10.54 -7.48 7.81
N PHE A 165 10.07 -7.69 6.58
CA PHE A 165 8.69 -7.35 6.21
C PHE A 165 7.69 -8.37 6.75
N TYR A 166 8.13 -9.61 6.99
CA TYR A 166 7.30 -10.70 7.50
C TYR A 166 8.18 -11.79 8.13
N ASP A 167 7.57 -12.73 8.86
CA ASP A 167 8.24 -13.93 9.34
C ASP A 167 8.17 -15.03 8.28
N GLU A 168 9.32 -15.42 7.73
CA GLU A 168 9.43 -16.44 6.67
C GLU A 168 8.96 -17.83 7.11
N ALA A 169 9.23 -18.20 8.37
CA ALA A 169 8.84 -19.52 8.89
C ALA A 169 7.33 -19.59 9.13
N GLU A 170 6.73 -18.50 9.62
CA GLU A 170 5.28 -18.39 9.77
C GLU A 170 4.58 -18.38 8.40
N PHE A 171 5.13 -17.67 7.41
CA PHE A 171 4.59 -17.68 6.04
C PHE A 171 4.65 -19.07 5.40
N ALA A 172 5.80 -19.76 5.50
CA ALA A 172 5.92 -21.14 5.01
C ALA A 172 4.92 -22.06 5.72
N ARG A 173 4.65 -21.83 7.01
CA ARG A 173 3.64 -22.58 7.75
C ARG A 173 2.22 -22.28 7.27
N LEU A 174 1.89 -21.03 6.96
CA LEU A 174 0.60 -20.64 6.38
C LEU A 174 0.38 -21.34 5.04
N GLN A 175 1.38 -21.35 4.16
CA GLN A 175 1.31 -22.05 2.87
C GLN A 175 1.06 -23.56 3.04
N GLN A 176 1.71 -24.21 4.01
CA GLN A 176 1.46 -25.63 4.31
C GLN A 176 0.05 -25.90 4.83
N LEU A 177 -0.52 -24.97 5.61
CA LEU A 177 -1.82 -25.13 6.25
C LEU A 177 -2.98 -24.81 5.31
N TYR A 178 -2.84 -23.76 4.50
CA TYR A 178 -3.93 -23.16 3.75
C TYR A 178 -3.71 -23.14 2.23
N GLY A 179 -2.52 -23.55 1.77
CA GLY A 179 -2.18 -23.67 0.36
C GLY A 179 -1.75 -22.37 -0.30
N ASP A 180 -1.72 -22.37 -1.62
CA ASP A 180 -1.40 -21.19 -2.41
C ASP A 180 -2.62 -20.27 -2.57
N LEU A 181 -2.44 -18.97 -2.29
CA LEU A 181 -3.46 -17.94 -2.46
C LEU A 181 -3.16 -16.99 -3.62
N SER A 182 -2.12 -17.25 -4.42
CA SER A 182 -1.72 -16.44 -5.59
C SER A 182 -2.86 -16.21 -6.59
N ARG A 183 -3.86 -17.11 -6.63
CA ARG A 183 -5.08 -16.93 -7.43
C ARG A 183 -5.81 -15.59 -7.17
N LEU A 184 -5.70 -15.05 -5.95
CA LEU A 184 -6.27 -13.75 -5.58
C LEU A 184 -5.60 -12.57 -6.31
N GLN A 185 -4.37 -12.78 -6.81
CA GLN A 185 -3.62 -11.79 -7.58
C GLN A 185 -4.08 -11.72 -9.06
N THR A 186 -5.13 -12.45 -9.44
CA THR A 186 -5.67 -12.50 -10.80
C THR A 186 -7.10 -11.95 -10.85
N LEU A 187 -7.62 -11.64 -12.06
CA LEU A 187 -9.00 -11.19 -12.25
C LEU A 187 -10.06 -12.27 -11.95
N GLY A 188 -9.65 -13.47 -11.53
CA GLY A 188 -10.50 -14.64 -11.36
C GLY A 188 -10.75 -15.39 -12.69
N GLY A 189 -11.37 -16.57 -12.59
CA GLY A 189 -11.76 -17.37 -13.75
C GLY A 189 -10.76 -18.42 -14.23
N ALA A 190 -9.80 -18.82 -13.37
CA ALA A 190 -9.03 -20.05 -13.53
C ALA A 190 -9.60 -21.18 -12.67
#